data_AF-A0A968PGS7-F1
#
_entry.id   AF-A0A968PGS7-F1
#
_cell.length_a   1.000
_cell.length_b   1.000
_cell.length_c   1.000
_cell.angle_alpha   90.00
_cell.angle_beta   90.00
_cell.angle_gamma   90.00
#
_symmetry.space_group_name_H-M   'P 1'
#
loop_
_entity.id
_entity.type
_entity.pdbx_description
1 polymer ?
#
loop_
_entity_poly.entity_id
_entity_poly.type
_entity_poly.pdbx_seq_one_letter_code
_entity_poly.pdbx_strand_id
1 'polypeptide(L)'
;MAKRKHATRHPTWLQQIFVWLGQLQKALALWLSLPLRQVWTHIVILALAALTISLMVNFVHQVIQSANLEARRVELQAEAARMETENQQLRGAVEFAESDAYVERIAREQLGYAREGEVVIVPELLLPSPTPPHCRSRAVGCPGRGTPRTKLAALVECVST
;
A
#
# COMPACT_ATOMS: atom_id res chain seq x y z
N MET A 1 -24.11 104.90 60.69
CA MET A 1 -24.36 103.93 59.59
C MET A 1 -23.12 103.07 59.39
N ALA A 2 -23.17 101.77 59.69
CA ALA A 2 -22.02 100.87 59.52
C ALA A 2 -22.46 99.63 58.70
N LYS A 3 -21.99 99.57 57.45
CA LYS A 3 -22.28 98.48 56.50
C LYS A 3 -21.34 97.31 56.80
N ARG A 4 -21.82 96.28 57.50
CA ARG A 4 -21.06 95.01 57.68
C ARG A 4 -21.05 94.25 56.34
N LYS A 5 -19.87 94.11 55.74
CA LYS A 5 -19.65 93.22 54.60
C LYS A 5 -19.66 91.78 55.11
N HIS A 6 -20.68 91.01 54.75
CA HIS A 6 -20.70 89.57 55.02
C HIS A 6 -19.72 88.89 54.05
N ALA A 7 -18.56 88.48 54.57
CA ALA A 7 -17.62 87.63 53.86
C ALA A 7 -18.16 86.19 53.85
N THR A 8 -18.50 85.69 52.67
CA THR A 8 -18.92 84.31 52.43
C THR A 8 -17.73 83.38 52.59
N ARG A 9 -17.56 82.77 53.77
CA ARG A 9 -16.67 81.61 53.93
C ARG A 9 -17.34 80.41 53.28
N HIS A 10 -16.80 79.98 52.14
CA HIS A 10 -17.26 78.74 51.52
C HIS A 10 -17.07 77.56 52.49
N PRO A 11 -18.07 76.69 52.62
CA PRO A 11 -18.03 75.63 53.61
C PRO A 11 -17.17 74.45 53.10
N THR A 12 -16.10 74.16 53.84
CA THR A 12 -15.05 73.18 53.49
C THR A 12 -15.54 71.72 53.37
N TRP A 13 -16.71 71.39 53.93
CA TRP A 13 -17.30 70.05 53.85
C TRP A 13 -17.71 69.64 52.42
N LEU A 14 -18.04 70.61 51.55
CA LEU A 14 -18.37 70.34 50.15
C LEU A 14 -17.15 69.84 49.36
N GLN A 15 -15.94 70.30 49.73
CA GLN A 15 -14.72 69.80 49.10
C GLN A 15 -14.39 68.37 49.51
N GLN A 16 -14.68 67.98 50.75
CA GLN A 16 -14.45 66.61 51.22
C GLN A 16 -15.35 65.59 50.52
N ILE A 17 -16.60 65.95 50.21
CA ILE A 17 -17.54 65.05 49.50
C ILE A 17 -17.05 64.74 48.09
N PHE A 18 -16.55 65.73 47.35
CA PHE A 18 -16.04 65.51 45.99
C PHE A 18 -14.84 64.54 45.97
N VAL A 19 -13.96 64.64 46.97
CA VAL A 19 -12.81 63.72 47.10
C VAL A 19 -13.28 62.32 47.45
N TRP A 20 -14.25 62.18 48.37
CA TRP A 20 -14.83 60.90 48.73
C TRP A 20 -15.54 60.21 47.56
N LEU A 21 -16.30 60.97 46.76
CA LEU A 21 -17.01 60.45 45.59
C LEU A 21 -16.05 59.97 44.49
N GLY A 22 -14.96 60.71 44.26
CA GLY A 22 -13.93 60.33 43.28
C GLY A 22 -13.14 59.07 43.67
N GLN A 23 -12.89 58.85 44.96
CA GLN A 23 -12.25 57.62 45.46
C GLN A 23 -13.17 56.40 45.26
N LEU A 24 -14.47 56.56 45.52
CA LEU A 24 -15.48 55.52 45.32
C LEU A 24 -15.63 55.13 43.84
N GLN A 25 -15.60 56.13 42.95
CA GLN A 25 -15.67 55.91 41.51
C GLN A 25 -14.46 55.12 40.98
N LYS A 26 -13.25 55.41 41.47
CA LYS A 26 -12.03 54.70 41.08
C LYS A 26 -12.02 53.25 41.57
N ALA A 27 -12.47 53.02 42.81
CA ALA A 27 -12.58 51.68 43.37
C ALA A 27 -13.57 50.83 42.55
N LEU A 28 -14.74 51.40 42.20
CA LEU A 28 -15.74 50.73 41.38
C LEU A 28 -15.23 50.40 39.97
N ALA A 29 -14.50 51.34 39.35
CA ALA A 29 -13.92 51.15 38.02
C ALA A 29 -12.82 50.09 38.00
N LEU A 30 -11.98 50.02 39.04
CA LEU A 30 -10.99 48.95 39.18
C LEU A 30 -11.67 47.60 39.38
N TRP A 31 -12.68 47.53 40.25
CA TRP A 31 -13.42 46.30 40.54
C TRP A 31 -14.15 45.75 39.30
N LEU A 32 -14.63 46.64 38.42
CA LEU A 32 -15.31 46.26 37.18
C LEU A 32 -14.34 45.90 36.02
N SER A 33 -13.16 46.50 35.96
CA SER A 33 -12.18 46.28 34.87
C SER A 33 -11.23 45.10 35.10
N LEU A 34 -11.00 44.71 36.36
CA LEU A 34 -10.22 43.54 36.74
C LEU A 34 -10.77 42.20 36.17
N PRO A 35 -12.07 41.85 36.32
CA PRO A 35 -12.59 40.58 35.82
C PRO A 35 -12.59 40.52 34.29
N LEU A 36 -12.81 41.67 33.61
CA LEU A 36 -12.70 41.75 32.16
C LEU A 36 -11.28 41.43 31.71
N ARG A 37 -10.28 42.13 32.25
CA ARG A 37 -8.88 41.93 31.84
C ARG A 37 -8.40 40.49 32.09
N GLN A 38 -8.83 39.87 33.18
CA GLN A 38 -8.46 38.50 33.52
C GLN A 38 -9.10 37.46 32.58
N VAL A 39 -10.39 37.60 32.26
CA VAL A 39 -11.06 36.73 31.28
C VAL A 39 -10.40 36.86 29.91
N TRP A 40 -10.05 38.08 29.48
CA TRP A 40 -9.33 38.31 28.23
C TRP A 40 -7.97 37.61 28.20
N THR A 41 -7.19 37.66 29.28
CA THR A 41 -5.90 36.94 29.34
C THR A 41 -6.07 35.43 29.25
N HIS A 42 -7.09 34.85 29.90
CA HIS A 42 -7.34 33.41 29.81
C HIS A 42 -7.78 32.99 28.40
N ILE A 43 -8.62 33.79 27.73
CA ILE A 43 -9.02 33.54 26.34
C ILE A 43 -7.80 33.54 25.42
N VAL A 44 -6.90 34.52 25.55
CA VAL A 44 -5.68 34.59 24.74
C VAL A 44 -4.76 33.39 24.98
N ILE A 45 -4.59 32.98 26.24
CA ILE A 45 -3.78 31.79 26.58
C ILE A 45 -4.39 30.53 25.98
N LEU A 46 -5.70 30.34 26.09
CA LEU A 46 -6.40 29.19 25.52
C LEU A 46 -6.31 29.18 23.99
N ALA A 47 -6.46 30.35 23.35
CA ALA A 47 -6.31 30.48 21.90
C ALA A 47 -4.88 30.14 21.45
N LEU A 48 -3.87 30.61 22.17
CA LEU A 48 -2.47 30.30 21.88
C LEU A 48 -2.19 28.80 22.08
N ALA A 49 -2.68 28.20 23.17
CA ALA A 49 -2.54 26.78 23.42
C ALA A 49 -3.23 25.95 22.31
N ALA A 50 -4.47 26.30 21.94
CA ALA A 50 -5.19 25.66 20.86
C ALA A 50 -4.45 25.78 19.51
N LEU A 51 -3.86 26.95 19.23
CA LEU A 51 -3.04 27.16 18.04
C LEU A 51 -1.82 26.22 18.05
N THR A 52 -1.08 26.15 19.16
CA THR A 52 0.08 25.25 19.26
C THR A 52 -0.30 23.78 19.08
N ILE A 53 -1.41 23.35 19.66
CA ILE A 53 -1.92 21.98 19.51
C ILE A 53 -2.33 21.73 18.06
N SER A 54 -3.02 22.67 17.42
CA SER A 54 -3.42 22.58 16.01
C SER A 54 -2.21 22.44 15.09
N LEU A 55 -1.14 23.22 15.31
CA LEU A 55 0.10 23.10 14.54
C LEU A 55 0.74 21.72 14.73
N MET A 56 0.76 21.21 15.97
CA MET A 56 1.35 19.90 16.25
C MET A 56 0.59 18.77 15.55
N VAL A 57 -0.75 18.80 15.57
CA VAL A 57 -1.59 17.84 14.84
C VAL A 57 -1.35 17.93 13.33
N ASN A 58 -1.31 19.14 12.78
CA ASN A 58 -1.07 19.36 11.36
C ASN A 58 0.30 18.81 10.92
N PHE A 59 1.34 19.03 11.73
CA PHE A 59 2.67 18.50 11.48
C PHE A 59 2.67 16.96 11.45
N VAL A 60 2.03 16.31 12.43
CA VAL A 60 1.92 14.84 12.46
C VAL A 60 1.20 14.31 11.22
N HIS A 61 0.08 14.92 10.83
CA HIS A 61 -0.63 14.55 9.61
C HIS A 61 0.25 14.69 8.36
N GLN A 62 0.99 15.80 8.25
CA GLN A 62 1.85 16.05 7.10
C GLN A 62 2.99 15.02 7.01
N VAL A 63 3.60 14.63 8.14
CA VAL A 63 4.63 13.59 8.19
C VAL A 63 4.07 12.24 7.73
N ILE A 64 2.92 11.81 8.26
CA ILE A 64 2.29 10.54 7.89
C ILE A 64 1.91 10.54 6.40
N GLN A 65 1.34 11.63 5.90
CA GLN A 65 0.98 11.76 4.48
C GLN A 65 2.22 11.67 3.59
N SER A 66 3.33 12.31 3.97
CA SER A 66 4.58 12.25 3.21
C SER A 66 5.12 10.81 3.10
N ALA A 67 5.09 10.06 4.21
CA ALA A 67 5.51 8.66 4.22
C ALA A 67 4.59 7.78 3.35
N ASN A 68 3.28 8.00 3.43
CA ASN A 68 2.30 7.25 2.64
C ASN A 68 2.42 7.54 1.14
N LEU A 69 2.76 8.77 0.76
CA LEU A 69 2.98 9.14 -0.64
C LEU A 69 4.20 8.43 -1.22
N GLU A 70 5.28 8.32 -0.45
CA GLU A 70 6.48 7.64 -0.90
C GLU A 70 6.26 6.13 -1.01
N ALA A 71 5.55 5.52 -0.05
CA ALA A 71 5.16 4.11 -0.14
C ALA A 71 4.29 3.84 -1.37
N ARG A 72 3.30 4.69 -1.65
CA ARG A 72 2.46 4.59 -2.85
C ARG A 72 3.25 4.78 -4.14
N ARG A 73 4.25 5.67 -4.15
CA ARG A 73 5.14 5.83 -5.32
C ARG A 73 5.93 4.56 -5.59
N VAL A 74 6.50 3.95 -4.56
CA VAL A 74 7.27 2.70 -4.70
C VAL A 74 6.36 1.57 -5.20
N GLU A 75 5.15 1.46 -4.67
CA GLU A 75 4.16 0.47 -5.12
C GLU A 75 3.79 0.66 -6.59
N LEU A 76 3.45 1.88 -7.00
CA LEU A 76 3.10 2.20 -8.38
C LEU A 76 4.27 1.99 -9.35
N GLN A 77 5.51 2.29 -8.92
CA GLN A 77 6.69 2.01 -9.73
C GLN A 77 6.93 0.51 -9.92
N ALA A 78 6.73 -0.28 -8.87
CA ALA A 78 6.84 -1.73 -8.95
C ALA A 78 5.77 -2.33 -9.87
N GLU A 79 4.55 -1.80 -9.82
CA GLU A 79 3.45 -2.21 -10.70
C GLU A 79 3.74 -1.85 -12.17
N ALA A 80 4.22 -0.61 -12.43
CA ALA A 80 4.63 -0.20 -13.76
C ALA A 80 5.74 -1.10 -14.33
N ALA A 81 6.78 -1.41 -13.54
CA ALA A 81 7.86 -2.29 -13.96
C ALA A 81 7.38 -3.71 -14.29
N ARG A 82 6.40 -4.23 -13.53
CA ARG A 82 5.76 -5.52 -13.84
C ARG A 82 5.00 -5.46 -15.16
N MET A 83 4.17 -4.45 -15.37
CA MET A 83 3.40 -4.26 -16.61
C MET A 83 4.31 -4.08 -17.84
N GLU A 84 5.45 -3.39 -17.68
CA GLU A 84 6.45 -3.25 -18.75
C GLU A 84 7.09 -4.60 -19.08
N THR A 85 7.45 -5.38 -18.07
CA THR A 85 8.03 -6.71 -18.25
C THR A 85 7.04 -7.65 -18.95
N GLU A 86 5.78 -7.65 -18.52
CA GLU A 86 4.71 -8.43 -19.13
C GLU A 86 4.46 -7.99 -20.57
N ASN A 87 4.43 -6.67 -20.85
CA ASN A 87 4.31 -6.17 -22.21
C ASN A 87 5.48 -6.62 -23.10
N GLN A 88 6.72 -6.58 -22.59
CA GLN A 88 7.89 -7.03 -23.35
C GLN A 88 7.80 -8.53 -23.66
N GLN A 89 7.40 -9.35 -22.70
CA GLN A 89 7.20 -10.78 -22.91
C GLN A 89 6.10 -11.06 -23.93
N LEU A 90 4.96 -10.39 -23.81
CA LEU A 90 3.84 -10.54 -24.74
C LEU A 90 4.22 -10.08 -26.15
N ARG A 91 4.94 -8.97 -26.28
CA ARG A 91 5.44 -8.50 -27.58
C ARG A 91 6.40 -9.51 -28.20
N GLY A 92 7.33 -10.06 -27.42
CA GLY A 92 8.23 -11.12 -27.91
C GLY A 92 7.49 -12.39 -28.32
N ALA A 93 6.42 -12.76 -27.59
CA ALA A 93 5.59 -13.90 -27.95
C ALA A 93 4.80 -13.66 -29.25
N VAL A 94 4.29 -12.44 -29.46
CA VAL A 94 3.63 -12.04 -30.71
C VAL A 94 4.62 -12.07 -31.87
N GLU A 95 5.79 -11.45 -31.71
CA GLU A 95 6.83 -11.44 -32.74
C GLU A 95 7.31 -12.85 -33.10
N PHE A 96 7.45 -13.73 -32.10
CA PHE A 96 7.76 -15.14 -32.35
C PHE A 96 6.62 -15.84 -33.10
N ALA A 97 5.37 -15.62 -32.71
CA ALA A 97 4.21 -16.22 -33.37
C ALA A 97 4.03 -15.74 -34.82
N GLU A 98 4.43 -14.50 -35.13
CA GLU A 98 4.42 -13.94 -36.49
C GLU A 98 5.61 -14.42 -37.34
N SER A 99 6.67 -14.96 -36.73
CA SER A 99 7.87 -15.39 -37.44
C SER A 99 7.67 -16.69 -38.24
N ASP A 100 8.40 -16.82 -39.35
CA ASP A 100 8.42 -18.02 -40.21
C ASP A 100 8.79 -19.30 -39.44
N ALA A 101 9.60 -19.17 -38.39
CA ALA A 101 10.00 -20.29 -37.53
C ALA A 101 8.80 -20.91 -36.78
N TYR A 102 7.83 -20.08 -36.36
CA TYR A 102 6.61 -20.57 -35.73
C TYR A 102 5.69 -21.24 -36.77
N VAL A 103 5.57 -20.66 -37.97
CA VAL A 103 4.81 -21.25 -39.08
C VAL A 103 5.34 -22.63 -39.45
N GLU A 104 6.66 -22.78 -39.56
CA GLU A 104 7.31 -24.07 -39.85
C GLU A 104 7.09 -25.09 -38.73
N ARG A 105 7.17 -24.67 -37.47
CA ARG A 105 6.90 -25.55 -36.32
C ARG A 105 5.46 -26.06 -36.34
N ILE A 106 4.49 -25.18 -36.55
CA ILE A 106 3.07 -25.56 -36.62
C ILE A 106 2.80 -26.44 -37.84
N ALA A 107 3.42 -26.15 -38.99
CA ALA A 107 3.30 -26.97 -40.20
C ALA A 107 3.76 -28.41 -39.96
N ARG A 108 4.88 -28.61 -39.25
CA ARG A 108 5.40 -29.95 -38.93
C ARG A 108 4.60 -30.67 -37.85
N GLU A 109 4.27 -29.97 -36.76
CA GLU A 109 3.67 -30.58 -35.57
C GLU A 109 2.17 -30.85 -35.73
N GLN A 110 1.43 -29.89 -36.29
CA GLN A 110 -0.03 -29.97 -36.36
C GLN A 110 -0.55 -30.40 -37.72
N LEU A 111 0.12 -30.00 -38.80
CA LEU A 111 -0.33 -30.27 -40.16
C LEU A 111 0.41 -31.43 -40.82
N GLY A 112 1.50 -31.92 -40.22
CA GLY A 112 2.34 -32.98 -40.79
C GLY A 112 2.95 -32.62 -42.15
N TYR A 113 3.02 -31.33 -42.46
CA TYR A 113 3.57 -30.82 -43.72
C TYR A 113 5.10 -30.72 -43.65
N ALA A 114 5.75 -31.16 -44.72
CA ALA A 114 7.18 -31.04 -44.93
C ALA A 114 7.47 -29.85 -45.84
N ARG A 115 8.66 -29.25 -45.72
CA ARG A 115 9.05 -28.11 -46.56
C ARG A 115 9.14 -28.53 -48.03
N GLU A 116 8.93 -27.58 -48.95
CA GLU A 116 9.15 -27.82 -50.37
C GLU A 116 10.61 -28.25 -50.61
N GLY A 117 10.80 -29.50 -51.04
CA GLY A 117 12.12 -30.12 -51.24
C GLY A 117 12.58 -31.14 -50.18
N GLU A 118 11.81 -31.36 -49.10
CA GLU A 118 12.12 -32.40 -48.10
C GLU A 118 11.49 -33.76 -48.45
N VAL A 119 12.22 -34.88 -48.22
CA VAL A 119 11.73 -36.25 -48.48
C VAL A 119 10.96 -36.77 -47.26
N VAL A 120 9.65 -36.95 -47.41
CA VAL A 120 8.79 -37.52 -46.36
C VAL A 120 8.99 -39.03 -46.30
N ILE A 121 9.63 -39.53 -45.25
CA ILE A 121 9.76 -40.96 -44.98
C ILE A 121 8.58 -41.39 -44.09
N VAL A 122 7.59 -42.06 -44.69
CA VAL A 122 6.49 -42.70 -43.95
C VAL A 122 6.96 -44.07 -43.50
N PRO A 123 7.08 -44.35 -42.19
CA PRO A 123 7.44 -45.69 -41.71
C PRO A 123 6.30 -46.65 -42.06
N GLU A 124 6.54 -47.54 -43.02
CA GLU A 124 5.65 -48.65 -43.27
C GLU A 124 5.73 -49.57 -42.05
N LEU A 125 4.69 -49.53 -41.22
CA LEU A 125 4.54 -50.43 -40.09
C LEU A 125 4.47 -51.84 -40.66
N LEU A 126 5.60 -52.54 -40.63
CA LEU A 126 5.67 -53.98 -40.83
C LEU A 126 4.82 -54.60 -39.72
N LEU A 127 3.52 -54.76 -39.97
CA LEU A 127 2.69 -55.66 -39.18
C LEU A 127 3.40 -57.01 -39.21
N PRO A 128 3.80 -57.56 -38.05
CA PRO A 128 4.49 -58.83 -38.03
C PRO A 128 3.57 -59.87 -38.66
N SER A 129 3.94 -60.33 -39.85
CA SER A 129 3.28 -61.45 -40.51
C SER A 129 3.26 -62.62 -39.52
N PRO A 130 2.10 -63.28 -39.30
CA PRO A 130 1.99 -64.38 -38.35
C PRO A 130 2.95 -65.48 -38.78
N THR A 131 4.06 -65.60 -38.04
CA THR A 131 5.07 -66.61 -38.32
C THR A 131 4.46 -67.98 -38.04
N PRO A 132 4.49 -68.93 -38.99
CA PRO A 132 3.93 -70.27 -38.78
C PRO A 132 4.64 -70.97 -37.60
N PRO A 133 3.92 -71.80 -36.82
CA PRO A 133 4.45 -72.36 -35.58
C PRO A 133 5.61 -73.32 -35.87
N HIS A 134 6.84 -72.85 -35.63
CA HIS A 134 7.98 -73.75 -35.47
C HIS A 134 7.86 -74.46 -34.12
N CYS A 135 7.41 -75.70 -34.21
CA CYS A 135 7.29 -76.64 -33.11
C CYS A 135 8.70 -76.89 -32.51
N ARG A 136 9.00 -76.26 -31.38
CA ARG A 136 10.23 -76.52 -30.62
C ARG A 136 9.91 -77.54 -29.52
N SER A 137 9.95 -78.81 -29.89
CA SER A 137 10.09 -79.90 -28.91
C SER A 137 11.53 -79.93 -28.41
N ARG A 138 11.71 -79.82 -27.09
CA ARG A 138 12.32 -80.87 -26.24
C ARG A 138 12.38 -80.37 -24.80
N ALA A 139 11.62 -81.06 -23.96
CA ALA A 139 11.71 -80.98 -22.52
C ALA A 139 13.09 -81.45 -22.04
N VAL A 140 13.70 -80.64 -21.18
CA VAL A 140 14.51 -81.13 -20.06
C VAL A 140 14.02 -80.36 -18.84
N GLY A 141 13.33 -81.05 -17.94
CA GLY A 141 12.93 -80.50 -16.65
C GLY A 141 14.14 -80.34 -15.74
N CYS A 142 14.08 -79.38 -14.82
CA CYS A 142 13.85 -79.65 -13.40
C CYS A 142 13.82 -78.34 -12.56
N PRO A 143 13.27 -78.38 -11.34
CA PRO A 143 12.59 -77.27 -10.70
C PRO A 143 13.42 -76.53 -9.63
N GLY A 144 13.04 -75.28 -9.34
CA GLY A 144 13.48 -74.51 -8.17
C GLY A 144 13.10 -73.04 -8.32
N ARG A 145 11.89 -72.62 -7.92
CA ARG A 145 11.53 -72.09 -6.59
C ARG A 145 12.44 -70.94 -6.13
N GLY A 146 11.89 -69.72 -6.16
CA GLY A 146 12.49 -68.55 -5.49
C GLY A 146 11.95 -67.21 -5.98
N THR A 147 10.70 -66.88 -5.65
CA THR A 147 10.26 -65.48 -5.54
C THR A 147 10.77 -64.90 -4.22
N PRO A 148 11.13 -63.61 -4.19
CA PRO A 148 10.19 -62.63 -3.64
C PRO A 148 10.13 -61.38 -4.56
N ARG A 149 8.97 -61.04 -5.11
CA ARG A 149 7.99 -60.08 -4.54
C ARG A 149 8.65 -58.87 -3.85
N THR A 150 8.21 -57.68 -4.26
CA THR A 150 8.38 -56.34 -3.66
C THR A 150 9.72 -55.60 -3.83
N LYS A 151 9.82 -54.83 -4.93
CA LYS A 151 10.39 -53.46 -4.94
C LYS A 151 9.57 -52.60 -5.90
N LEU A 152 8.33 -52.30 -5.50
CA LEU A 152 7.40 -51.42 -6.23
C LEU A 152 6.83 -50.32 -5.32
N ALA A 153 7.54 -49.97 -4.24
CA ALA A 153 7.04 -49.02 -3.23
C ALA A 153 8.07 -47.95 -2.81
N ALA A 154 9.01 -47.57 -3.68
CA ALA A 154 10.08 -46.62 -3.28
C ALA A 154 10.40 -45.52 -4.32
N LEU A 155 9.51 -45.26 -5.29
CA LEU A 155 9.78 -44.25 -6.33
C LEU A 155 8.64 -43.25 -6.57
N VAL A 156 7.70 -43.09 -5.61
CA VAL A 156 6.55 -42.18 -5.78
C VAL A 156 6.52 -41.01 -4.78
N GLU A 157 7.46 -40.91 -3.83
CA GLU A 157 7.36 -39.91 -2.74
C GLU A 157 8.52 -38.90 -2.69
N CYS A 158 9.02 -38.47 -3.84
CA CYS A 158 10.06 -37.42 -3.94
C CYS A 158 9.74 -36.31 -4.96
N VAL A 159 8.46 -36.10 -5.29
CA VAL A 159 8.02 -34.95 -6.10
C VAL A 159 6.83 -34.28 -5.43
N SER A 160 7.04 -33.75 -4.22
CA SER A 160 6.31 -32.59 -3.71
C SER A 160 6.93 -32.09 -2.40
N THR A 161 8.00 -31.31 -2.50
CA THR A 161 8.29 -30.27 -1.50
C THR A 161 8.97 -29.11 -2.22
#